data_AF-A0A1H0AED2-F1
#
_entry.id   AF-A0A1H0AED2-F1
#
_cell.length_a   1.000
_cell.length_b   1.000
_cell.length_c   1.000
_cell.angle_alpha   90.00
_cell.angle_beta   90.00
_cell.angle_gamma   90.00
#
_symmetry.space_group_name_H-M   'P 1'
#
loop_
_entity.id
_entity.type
_entity.pdbx_description
1 polymer ?
#
loop_
_entity_poly.entity_id
_entity_poly.type
_entity_poly.pdbx_seq_one_letter_code
_entity_poly.pdbx_strand_id
1 'polypeptide(L)'
;MAWLHPITIIGILAGVLAALTMGSLYTSRFPSEELPSATFLARLFGGEADQYEAGGVVLFVAYGGLVGGLYPWLFHGLLGLSGKWIASLPYTMLTALAFGIVLTGPWTVLRVVGLVDPPYRPVDGFDDEQADRYITMAGLHLVYGLILGFLVGLSRPFWYPIIGL
;
A
#
# COMPACT_ATOMS: atom_id res chain seq x y z
N MET A 1 -17.62 10.91 21.70
CA MET A 1 -17.03 10.08 20.63
C MET A 1 -15.83 10.82 20.08
N ALA A 2 -14.64 10.21 20.07
CA ALA A 2 -13.47 10.83 19.45
C ALA A 2 -13.66 10.76 17.94
N TRP A 3 -13.78 11.92 17.29
CA TRP A 3 -13.86 11.99 15.83
C TRP A 3 -12.50 11.64 15.22
N LEU A 4 -12.51 10.91 14.10
CA LEU A 4 -11.29 10.66 13.33
C LEU A 4 -10.72 11.98 12.85
N HIS A 5 -9.41 12.18 13.06
CA HIS A 5 -8.74 13.41 12.62
C HIS A 5 -8.86 13.54 11.09
N PRO A 6 -9.12 14.73 10.52
CA PRO A 6 -9.32 14.91 9.07
C PRO A 6 -8.19 14.34 8.21
N ILE A 7 -6.93 14.50 8.65
CA ILE A 7 -5.78 13.90 7.97
C ILE A 7 -5.84 12.37 7.86
N THR A 8 -6.48 11.70 8.82
CA THR A 8 -6.68 10.25 8.81
C THR A 8 -7.70 9.85 7.75
N ILE A 9 -8.81 10.59 7.65
CA ILE A 9 -9.83 10.35 6.60
C ILE A 9 -9.19 10.54 5.22
N ILE A 10 -8.44 11.62 5.04
CA ILE A 10 -7.73 11.88 3.78
C ILE A 10 -6.69 10.78 3.51
N GLY A 11 -5.94 10.36 4.52
CA GLY A 11 -5.00 9.25 4.43
C GLY A 11 -5.66 7.94 3.98
N ILE A 12 -6.83 7.61 4.54
CA ILE A 12 -7.61 6.42 4.15
C ILE A 12 -8.02 6.51 2.68
N LEU A 13 -8.63 7.63 2.27
CA LEU A 13 -9.08 7.80 0.89
C LEU A 13 -7.91 7.79 -0.11
N ALA A 14 -6.81 8.45 0.24
CA ALA A 14 -5.58 8.44 -0.56
C ALA A 14 -4.98 7.04 -0.64
N GLY A 15 -4.98 6.27 0.45
CA GLY A 15 -4.54 4.88 0.48
C GLY A 15 -5.41 3.94 -0.36
N VAL A 16 -6.73 4.11 -0.32
CA VAL A 16 -7.67 3.39 -1.20
C VAL A 16 -7.35 3.67 -2.67
N LEU A 17 -7.22 4.94 -3.05
CA LEU A 17 -6.90 5.32 -4.43
C LEU A 17 -5.53 4.79 -4.87
N ALA A 18 -4.52 4.92 -4.01
CA ALA A 18 -3.18 4.41 -4.26
C ALA A 18 -3.19 2.88 -4.45
N ALA A 19 -3.95 2.14 -3.64
CA ALA A 19 -4.11 0.70 -3.80
C ALA A 19 -4.82 0.38 -5.11
N LEU A 20 -5.95 1.03 -5.45
CA LEU A 20 -6.63 0.80 -6.73
C LEU A 20 -5.71 1.03 -7.93
N THR A 21 -4.90 2.09 -7.91
CA THR A 21 -3.90 2.31 -8.97
C THR A 21 -2.84 1.21 -8.99
N MET A 22 -2.32 0.82 -7.82
CA MET A 22 -1.36 -0.27 -7.71
C MET A 22 -1.92 -1.59 -8.27
N GLY A 23 -3.16 -1.93 -7.93
CA GLY A 23 -3.85 -3.12 -8.42
C GLY A 23 -4.08 -3.07 -9.93
N SER A 24 -4.53 -1.93 -10.46
CA SER A 24 -4.71 -1.74 -11.90
C SER A 24 -3.40 -1.87 -12.68
N LEU A 25 -2.28 -1.37 -12.14
CA LEU A 25 -0.97 -1.52 -12.75
C LEU A 25 -0.46 -2.97 -12.65
N TYR A 26 -0.71 -3.64 -11.52
CA TYR A 26 -0.39 -5.06 -11.35
C TYR A 26 -1.10 -5.91 -12.40
N THR A 27 -2.42 -5.79 -12.52
CA THR A 27 -3.21 -6.57 -13.49
C THR A 27 -2.86 -6.24 -14.93
N SER A 28 -2.41 -5.01 -15.22
CA SER A 28 -1.92 -4.64 -16.55
C SER A 28 -0.57 -5.30 -16.87
N ARG A 29 0.30 -5.47 -15.87
CA ARG A 29 1.63 -6.07 -16.03
C ARG A 29 1.59 -7.61 -16.05
N PHE A 30 0.65 -8.19 -15.31
CA PHE A 30 0.46 -9.63 -15.13
C PHE A 30 -1.03 -10.02 -15.36
N PRO A 31 -1.53 -9.97 -16.61
CA PRO A 31 -2.95 -10.12 -16.90
C PRO A 31 -3.51 -11.53 -16.69
N SER A 32 -2.64 -12.54 -16.66
CA SER A 32 -3.02 -13.93 -16.42
C SER A 32 -2.86 -14.35 -14.96
N GLU A 33 -2.53 -13.40 -14.08
CA GLU A 33 -2.26 -13.69 -12.67
C GLU A 33 -3.32 -13.12 -11.77
N GLU A 34 -3.66 -13.91 -10.76
CA GLU A 34 -4.53 -13.47 -9.69
C GLU A 34 -3.86 -12.41 -8.83
N LEU A 35 -4.68 -11.57 -8.18
CA LEU A 35 -4.19 -10.60 -7.23
C LEU A 35 -3.47 -11.31 -6.07
N PRO A 36 -2.34 -10.78 -5.57
CA PRO A 36 -1.63 -11.37 -4.43
C PRO A 36 -2.51 -11.55 -3.19
N SER A 37 -3.53 -10.70 -3.01
CA SER A 37 -4.51 -10.78 -1.94
C SER A 37 -5.50 -11.94 -2.11
N ALA A 38 -5.86 -12.32 -3.35
CA ALA A 38 -6.68 -13.50 -3.62
C ALA A 38 -5.89 -14.78 -3.32
N THR A 39 -4.63 -14.84 -3.78
CA THR A 39 -3.69 -15.92 -3.43
C THR A 39 -3.53 -16.04 -1.91
N PHE A 40 -3.38 -14.92 -1.21
CA PHE A 40 -3.31 -14.89 0.25
C PHE A 40 -4.52 -15.55 0.91
N LEU A 41 -5.73 -15.19 0.49
CA LEU A 41 -6.96 -15.76 1.04
C LEU A 41 -7.07 -17.26 0.73
N ALA A 42 -6.77 -17.67 -0.50
CA ALA A 42 -6.79 -19.07 -0.90
C ALA A 42 -5.82 -19.92 -0.07
N ARG A 43 -4.62 -19.41 0.21
CA ARG A 43 -3.64 -20.11 1.04
C ARG A 43 -4.00 -20.13 2.52
N LEU A 44 -4.63 -19.05 3.02
CA LEU A 44 -5.03 -18.94 4.42
C LEU A 44 -6.24 -19.83 4.75
N PHE A 45 -7.23 -19.87 3.87
CA PHE A 45 -8.50 -20.56 4.10
C PHE A 45 -8.61 -21.90 3.35
N GLY A 46 -7.67 -22.21 2.47
CA GLY A 46 -7.74 -23.35 1.55
C GLY A 46 -8.62 -23.04 0.34
N GLY A 47 -8.25 -23.63 -0.81
CA GLY A 47 -8.98 -23.47 -2.07
C GLY A 47 -8.11 -22.91 -3.19
N GLU A 48 -8.78 -22.51 -4.28
CA GLU A 48 -8.15 -21.90 -5.45
C GLU A 48 -8.35 -20.37 -5.41
N ALA A 49 -7.43 -19.61 -6.00
CA ALA A 49 -7.40 -18.15 -5.88
C ALA A 49 -8.59 -17.46 -6.57
N ASP A 50 -9.11 -18.05 -7.65
CA ASP A 50 -10.31 -17.61 -8.38
C ASP A 50 -11.56 -17.53 -7.48
N GLN A 51 -11.71 -18.49 -6.55
CA GLN A 51 -12.80 -18.53 -5.58
C GLN A 51 -12.79 -17.31 -4.63
N TYR A 52 -11.63 -16.68 -4.47
CA TYR A 52 -11.41 -15.56 -3.58
C TYR A 52 -11.17 -14.23 -4.30
N GLU A 53 -11.39 -14.14 -5.62
CA GLU A 53 -11.09 -12.93 -6.40
C GLU A 53 -11.75 -11.67 -5.79
N ALA A 54 -13.06 -11.73 -5.55
CA ALA A 54 -13.81 -10.62 -4.94
C ALA A 54 -13.31 -10.29 -3.52
N GLY A 55 -13.03 -11.32 -2.71
CA GLY A 55 -12.46 -11.15 -1.37
C GLY A 55 -11.06 -10.54 -1.41
N GLY A 56 -10.26 -10.92 -2.42
CA GLY A 56 -8.92 -10.42 -2.67
C GLY A 56 -8.94 -8.93 -3.02
N VAL A 57 -9.85 -8.49 -3.88
CA VAL A 57 -10.04 -7.07 -4.17
C VAL A 57 -10.42 -6.29 -2.92
N VAL A 58 -11.39 -6.78 -2.14
CA VAL A 58 -11.83 -6.14 -0.89
C VAL A 58 -10.66 -6.03 0.09
N LEU A 59 -9.92 -7.13 0.31
CA LEU A 59 -8.77 -7.14 1.21
C LEU A 59 -7.69 -6.16 0.75
N PHE A 60 -7.40 -6.13 -0.55
CA PHE A 60 -6.38 -5.26 -1.13
C PHE A 60 -6.72 -3.78 -0.94
N VAL A 61 -7.96 -3.39 -1.22
CA VAL A 61 -8.44 -2.02 -1.05
C VAL A 61 -8.53 -1.63 0.42
N ALA A 62 -9.05 -2.53 1.27
CA ALA A 62 -9.16 -2.29 2.70
C ALA A 62 -7.78 -2.13 3.36
N TYR A 63 -6.82 -2.98 3.00
CA TYR A 63 -5.44 -2.89 3.45
C TYR A 63 -4.81 -1.56 3.03
N GLY A 64 -4.95 -1.18 1.76
CA GLY A 64 -4.50 0.13 1.26
C GLY A 64 -5.09 1.30 2.05
N GLY A 65 -6.40 1.31 2.26
CA GLY A 65 -7.05 2.33 3.08
C GLY A 65 -6.53 2.39 4.50
N LEU A 66 -6.42 1.25 5.18
CA LEU A 66 -5.90 1.18 6.55
C LEU A 66 -4.47 1.71 6.65
N VAL A 67 -3.59 1.25 5.76
CA VAL A 67 -2.19 1.66 5.72
C VAL A 67 -2.05 3.14 5.41
N GLY A 68 -2.84 3.68 4.47
CA GLY A 68 -2.90 5.12 4.20
C GLY A 68 -3.41 5.94 5.39
N GLY A 69 -4.38 5.43 6.15
CA GLY A 69 -4.87 6.06 7.38
C GLY A 69 -3.82 6.09 8.50
N LEU A 70 -2.96 5.08 8.58
CA LEU A 70 -1.87 5.00 9.56
C LEU A 70 -0.68 5.89 9.22
N TYR A 71 -0.46 6.18 7.94
CA TYR A 71 0.70 6.95 7.46
C TYR A 71 0.97 8.24 8.25
N PRO A 72 0.02 9.18 8.45
CA PRO A 72 0.29 10.42 9.18
C PRO A 72 0.73 10.17 10.63
N TRP A 73 0.16 9.14 11.27
CA TRP A 73 0.42 8.80 12.66
C TRP A 73 1.73 8.06 12.87
N LEU A 74 2.17 7.25 11.90
CA LEU A 74 3.47 6.61 11.96
C LEU A 74 4.58 7.67 11.95
N PHE A 75 4.51 8.64 11.04
CA PHE A 75 5.53 9.68 10.94
C PHE A 75 5.45 10.73 12.05
N HIS A 76 4.23 11.10 12.47
CA HIS A 76 4.09 12.03 13.59
C HIS A 76 4.40 11.37 14.94
N GLY A 77 3.81 10.21 15.21
CA GLY A 77 3.88 9.52 16.49
C GLY A 77 5.18 8.78 16.74
N LEU A 78 5.70 8.04 15.75
CA LEU A 78 6.93 7.26 15.95
C LEU A 78 8.20 8.08 15.67
N LEU A 79 8.16 8.95 14.65
CA LEU A 79 9.35 9.69 14.21
C LEU A 79 9.38 11.14 14.71
N GLY A 80 8.35 11.58 15.45
CA GLY A 80 8.28 12.93 16.00
C GLY A 80 8.23 14.02 14.94
N LEU A 81 7.87 13.69 13.69
CA LEU A 81 7.86 14.67 12.62
C LEU A 81 6.74 15.68 12.83
N SER A 82 7.04 16.95 12.54
CA SER A 82 6.03 18.00 12.63
C SER A 82 4.92 17.80 11.59
N GLY A 83 3.74 18.37 11.87
CA GLY A 83 2.59 18.29 10.97
C GLY A 83 2.88 18.77 9.53
N LYS A 84 3.89 19.62 9.33
CA LYS A 84 4.33 20.07 8.00
C LYS A 84 4.87 18.92 7.14
N TRP A 85 5.59 17.97 7.75
CA TRP A 85 6.20 16.85 7.02
C TRP A 85 5.17 15.85 6.49
N ILE A 86 4.03 15.73 7.19
CA ILE A 86 2.99 14.74 6.88
C ILE A 86 1.79 15.33 6.14
N ALA A 87 1.69 16.65 6.00
CA ALA A 87 0.55 17.31 5.37
C ALA A 87 0.92 18.38 4.33
N SER A 88 2.19 18.49 3.90
CA SER A 88 2.58 19.50 2.92
C SER A 88 3.62 18.99 1.93
N LEU A 89 3.41 19.31 0.65
CA LEU A 89 4.42 19.16 -0.38
C LEU A 89 5.61 20.10 -0.12
N PRO A 90 6.85 19.71 -0.48
CA PRO A 90 7.24 18.42 -1.05
C PRO A 90 7.46 17.32 -0.01
N TYR A 91 7.40 17.64 1.29
CA TYR A 91 7.79 16.72 2.36
C TYR A 91 6.99 15.41 2.38
N THR A 92 5.69 15.49 2.11
CA THR A 92 4.83 14.29 2.05
C THR A 92 5.22 13.33 0.95
N MET A 93 5.82 13.81 -0.15
CA MET A 93 6.33 12.92 -1.20
C MET A 93 7.48 12.08 -0.66
N LEU A 94 8.40 12.70 0.08
CA LEU A 94 9.58 12.01 0.61
C LEU A 94 9.19 10.98 1.68
N THR A 95 8.35 11.37 2.64
CA THR A 95 7.91 10.47 3.71
C THR A 95 7.04 9.35 3.17
N ALA A 96 6.16 9.61 2.21
CA ALA A 96 5.32 8.56 1.63
C ALA A 96 6.11 7.63 0.68
N LEU A 97 7.16 8.12 0.01
CA LEU A 97 8.09 7.25 -0.74
C LEU A 97 8.82 6.29 0.19
N ALA A 98 9.38 6.81 1.29
CA ALA A 98 9.99 5.98 2.33
C ALA A 98 8.99 4.96 2.90
N PHE A 99 7.74 5.39 3.07
CA PHE A 99 6.66 4.51 3.50
C PHE A 99 6.39 3.38 2.50
N GLY A 100 6.31 3.69 1.20
CA GLY A 100 6.18 2.68 0.14
C GLY A 100 7.30 1.64 0.17
N ILE A 101 8.56 2.07 0.36
CA ILE A 101 9.70 1.15 0.53
C ILE A 101 9.45 0.22 1.72
N VAL A 102 9.07 0.77 2.87
CA VAL A 102 8.80 -0.01 4.09
C VAL A 102 7.68 -1.04 3.88
N LEU A 103 6.65 -0.71 3.10
CA LEU A 103 5.54 -1.63 2.80
C LEU A 103 5.95 -2.85 1.94
N THR A 104 7.09 -2.78 1.25
CA THR A 104 7.67 -3.95 0.58
C THR A 104 8.08 -5.03 1.59
N GLY A 105 8.40 -4.64 2.82
CA GLY A 105 8.78 -5.53 3.92
C GLY A 105 7.69 -6.55 4.28
N PRO A 106 6.49 -6.13 4.73
CA PRO A 106 5.37 -7.03 4.99
C PRO A 106 5.05 -7.98 3.83
N TRP A 107 5.05 -7.48 2.58
CA TRP A 107 4.83 -8.33 1.41
C TRP A 107 5.94 -9.40 1.24
N THR A 108 7.20 -9.01 1.44
CA THR A 108 8.33 -9.94 1.41
C THR A 108 8.21 -11.01 2.49
N VAL A 109 7.77 -10.63 3.70
CA VAL A 109 7.50 -11.59 4.79
C VAL A 109 6.43 -12.58 4.37
N LEU A 110 5.31 -12.12 3.77
CA LEU A 110 4.25 -13.01 3.28
C LEU A 110 4.76 -14.01 2.23
N ARG A 111 5.70 -13.61 1.38
CA ARG A 111 6.35 -14.53 0.43
C ARG A 111 7.22 -15.58 1.11
N VAL A 112 7.99 -15.18 2.13
CA VAL A 112 8.87 -16.09 2.89
C VAL A 112 8.06 -17.18 3.59
N VAL A 113 6.91 -16.82 4.18
CA VAL A 113 6.03 -17.78 4.84
C VAL A 113 5.12 -18.53 3.86
N GLY A 114 5.27 -18.28 2.55
CA GLY A 114 4.52 -18.95 1.50
C GLY A 114 3.03 -18.63 1.52
N LEU A 115 2.63 -17.43 1.95
CA LEU A 115 1.23 -16.99 1.92
C LEU A 115 0.88 -16.20 0.66
N VAL A 116 1.85 -15.80 -0.16
CA VAL A 116 1.61 -15.18 -1.47
C VAL A 116 2.58 -15.72 -2.50
N ASP A 117 2.20 -15.64 -3.78
CA ASP A 117 3.00 -16.14 -4.89
C ASP A 117 3.90 -15.09 -5.54
N PRO A 118 5.04 -15.51 -6.12
CA PRO A 118 5.67 -16.83 -5.92
C PRO A 118 6.32 -16.90 -4.53
N PRO A 119 6.27 -18.06 -3.82
CA PRO A 119 6.91 -18.20 -2.52
C PRO A 119 8.41 -17.96 -2.64
N TYR A 120 8.97 -17.21 -1.70
CA TYR A 120 10.41 -16.97 -1.67
C TYR A 120 11.08 -17.95 -0.71
N ARG A 121 12.00 -18.76 -1.22
CA ARG A 121 12.85 -19.64 -0.41
C ARG A 121 14.26 -19.05 -0.37
N PRO A 122 14.72 -18.49 0.76
CA PRO A 122 16.01 -17.83 0.86
C PRO A 122 17.20 -18.70 0.44
N VAL A 123 17.04 -20.03 0.54
CA VAL A 123 18.08 -21.02 0.24
C VAL A 123 18.30 -21.19 -1.27
N ASP A 124 17.26 -20.98 -2.08
CA ASP A 124 17.27 -21.26 -3.52
C ASP A 124 17.64 -20.03 -4.37
N GLY A 125 17.72 -18.84 -3.74
CA GLY A 125 17.95 -17.57 -4.44
C GLY A 125 16.72 -17.05 -5.20
N PHE A 126 16.91 -16.00 -6.01
CA PHE A 126 15.93 -15.55 -6.99
C PHE A 126 16.32 -16.09 -8.36
N ASP A 127 15.41 -16.76 -9.05
CA ASP A 127 15.50 -16.88 -10.51
C ASP A 127 15.10 -15.54 -11.18
N ASP A 128 15.34 -15.43 -12.49
CA ASP A 128 15.08 -14.19 -13.24
C ASP A 128 13.60 -13.75 -13.18
N GLU A 129 12.66 -14.71 -13.13
CA GLU A 129 11.23 -14.44 -13.08
C GLU A 129 10.81 -13.92 -11.69
N GLN A 130 11.29 -14.55 -10.62
CA GLN A 130 11.05 -14.11 -9.25
C GLN A 130 11.69 -12.75 -8.96
N ALA A 131 12.85 -12.46 -9.58
CA ALA A 131 13.50 -11.16 -9.50
C ALA A 131 12.65 -10.08 -10.18
N ASP A 132 12.15 -10.32 -11.40
CA ASP A 132 11.28 -9.39 -12.12
C ASP A 132 9.99 -9.09 -11.34
N ARG A 133 9.36 -10.13 -10.78
CA ARG A 133 8.17 -9.98 -9.92
C ARG A 133 8.48 -9.20 -8.64
N TYR A 134 9.63 -9.46 -8.00
CA TYR A 134 10.06 -8.72 -6.82
C TYR A 134 10.25 -7.23 -7.13
N ILE A 135 10.98 -6.92 -8.19
CA ILE A 135 11.25 -5.54 -8.62
C ILE A 135 9.95 -4.84 -8.99
N THR A 136 9.06 -5.51 -9.72
CA THR A 136 7.76 -4.96 -10.10
C THR A 136 6.94 -4.64 -8.86
N MET A 137 6.82 -5.57 -7.90
CA MET A 137 6.06 -5.33 -6.68
C MET A 137 6.68 -4.25 -5.81
N ALA A 138 8.00 -4.18 -5.69
CA ALA A 138 8.68 -3.08 -5.02
C ALA A 138 8.36 -1.73 -5.70
N GLY A 139 8.41 -1.69 -7.04
CA GLY A 139 8.04 -0.51 -7.84
C GLY A 139 6.59 -0.10 -7.64
N LEU A 140 5.67 -1.06 -7.55
CA LEU A 140 4.25 -0.82 -7.28
C LEU A 140 4.01 -0.24 -5.88
N HIS A 141 4.77 -0.67 -4.86
CA HIS A 141 4.72 -0.04 -3.54
C HIS A 141 5.30 1.39 -3.52
N LEU A 142 6.30 1.67 -4.36
CA LEU A 142 6.78 3.05 -4.55
C LEU A 142 5.69 3.92 -5.20
N VAL A 143 5.00 3.41 -6.23
CA VAL A 143 3.86 4.09 -6.85
C VAL A 143 2.76 4.35 -5.83
N TYR A 144 2.43 3.36 -4.99
CA TYR A 144 1.50 3.54 -3.88
C TYR A 144 1.93 4.71 -2.97
N GLY A 145 3.20 4.72 -2.55
CA GLY A 145 3.77 5.78 -1.73
C GLY A 145 3.70 7.15 -2.39
N LEU A 146 4.02 7.26 -3.68
CA LEU A 146 3.97 8.50 -4.45
C LEU A 146 2.55 9.07 -4.53
N ILE A 147 1.56 8.23 -4.86
CA ILE A 147 0.15 8.65 -4.96
C ILE A 147 -0.36 9.08 -3.58
N LEU A 148 -0.07 8.29 -2.54
CA LEU A 148 -0.43 8.64 -1.17
C LEU A 148 0.17 9.99 -0.75
N GLY A 149 1.48 10.18 -0.94
CA GLY A 149 2.18 11.41 -0.58
C GLY A 149 1.71 12.63 -1.33
N PHE A 150 1.36 12.46 -2.62
CA PHE A 150 0.79 13.52 -3.43
C PHE A 150 -0.59 13.92 -2.93
N LEU A 151 -1.53 12.97 -2.81
CA LEU A 151 -2.90 13.25 -2.39
C LEU A 151 -2.98 13.79 -0.97
N VAL A 152 -2.20 13.23 -0.03
CA VAL A 152 -2.11 13.76 1.33
C VAL A 152 -1.43 15.12 1.33
N GLY A 153 -0.40 15.35 0.52
CA GLY A 153 0.27 16.65 0.38
C GLY A 153 -0.63 17.76 -0.16
N LEU A 154 -1.60 17.40 -1.02
CA LEU A 154 -2.63 18.30 -1.53
C LEU A 154 -3.72 18.62 -0.49
N SER A 155 -3.76 17.92 0.64
CA SER A 155 -4.77 18.18 1.68
C SER A 155 -4.75 19.58 2.24
N ARG A 156 -3.56 20.12 2.49
CA ARG A 156 -3.42 21.45 3.05
C ARG A 156 -3.85 22.57 2.08
N PRO A 157 -3.46 22.57 0.80
CA PRO A 157 -3.92 23.61 -0.12
C PRO A 157 -5.38 23.46 -0.56
N PHE A 158 -5.94 22.24 -0.57
CA PHE A 158 -7.29 22.01 -1.11
C PHE A 158 -8.34 21.67 -0.06
N TRP A 159 -8.07 20.67 0.78
CA TRP A 159 -9.06 20.12 1.70
C TRP A 159 -9.23 20.95 2.97
N TYR A 160 -8.13 21.43 3.55
CA TYR A 160 -8.14 22.17 4.81
C TYR A 160 -8.94 23.49 4.72
N PRO A 161 -8.80 24.32 3.66
CA PRO A 161 -9.61 25.52 3.51
C PRO A 161 -11.13 25.25 3.41
N ILE A 162 -11.52 24.12 2.80
CA ILE A 162 -12.94 23.76 2.62
C ILE A 162 -13.59 23.37 3.95
N ILE A 163 -12.83 22.73 4.84
CA ILE A 163 -13.32 22.24 6.14
C ILE A 163 -13.01 23.20 7.31
N GLY A 164 -12.45 24.38 7.01
CA GLY A 164 -12.15 25.42 8.01
C GLY A 164 -10.96 25.11 8.91
N LEU A 165 -9.95 24.39 8.39
CA LEU A 165 -8.71 24.01 9.07
C LEU A 165 -7.46 24.62 8.44
#